data_AF-A0A3D8LG45-F1
#
_entry.id   AF-A0A3D8LG45-F1
#
_cell.length_a   1.000
_cell.length_b   1.000
_cell.length_c   1.000
_cell.angle_alpha   90.00
_cell.angle_beta   90.00
_cell.angle_gamma   90.00
#
_symmetry.space_group_name_H-M   'P 1'
#
loop_
_entity.id
_entity.type
_entity.pdbx_description
1 polymer ?
#
loop_
_entity_poly.entity_id
_entity_poly.type
_entity_poly.pdbx_seq_one_letter_code
_entity_poly.pdbx_strand_id
1 'polypeptide(L)'
;MKTKQKYTLALATVLPLAAAFCLSTTAQSPASVLPAQQQPHVLVSNAKHSSQNYETLSGINLYHTGKGSYQLDFSQHLKENALLSIKNVAQKVVYQKPVSIKSNSSSWRYKLGKMKPGTYLVEVITSDTTYWTKFRIGR
;
A
#
# COMPACT_ATOMS: atom_id res chain seq x y z
N MET A 1 -66.67 14.81 17.49
CA MET A 1 -66.02 15.98 18.14
C MET A 1 -64.93 16.48 17.19
N LYS A 2 -65.23 17.49 16.36
CA LYS A 2 -64.64 18.86 16.32
C LYS A 2 -63.10 18.92 16.25
N THR A 3 -62.60 19.40 15.11
CA THR A 3 -61.21 19.67 14.74
C THR A 3 -60.67 21.00 15.30
N LYS A 4 -59.36 21.26 15.05
CA LYS A 4 -58.54 22.49 15.16
C LYS A 4 -57.68 22.51 16.45
N GLN A 5 -56.39 22.86 16.45
CA GLN A 5 -55.77 24.10 15.95
C GLN A 5 -54.27 23.92 15.61
N LYS A 6 -53.78 24.76 14.68
CA LYS A 6 -52.37 24.97 14.33
C LYS A 6 -51.79 26.09 15.19
N TYR A 7 -50.56 25.96 15.66
CA TYR A 7 -49.78 27.11 16.16
C TYR A 7 -48.31 27.01 15.73
N THR A 8 -47.97 27.90 14.79
CA THR A 8 -46.63 28.32 14.41
C THR A 8 -46.16 29.35 15.43
N LEU A 9 -44.94 29.24 15.96
CA LEU A 9 -44.27 30.34 16.65
C LEU A 9 -42.79 30.32 16.25
N ALA A 10 -42.46 31.24 15.34
CA ALA A 10 -41.11 31.67 15.05
C ALA A 10 -40.64 32.60 16.17
N LEU A 11 -39.38 32.48 16.60
CA LEU A 11 -38.72 33.54 17.33
C LEU A 11 -37.27 33.66 16.85
N ALA A 12 -37.05 34.67 16.02
CA ALA A 12 -35.74 35.18 15.66
C ALA A 12 -35.28 36.14 16.77
N THR A 13 -34.06 35.97 17.26
CA THR A 13 -33.34 37.01 18.00
C THR A 13 -31.95 37.14 17.40
N VAL A 14 -31.82 38.19 16.61
CA VAL A 14 -30.59 38.78 16.09
C VAL A 14 -29.99 39.63 17.21
N LEU A 15 -28.68 39.58 17.46
CA LEU A 15 -27.90 40.81 17.63
C LEU A 15 -26.38 40.55 17.45
N PRO A 16 -25.67 41.46 16.74
CA PRO A 16 -24.28 41.28 16.32
C PRO A 16 -23.31 41.97 17.29
N LEU A 17 -22.03 41.55 17.31
CA LEU A 17 -20.96 42.48 17.63
C LEU A 17 -19.66 42.10 16.94
N ALA A 18 -19.12 43.09 16.25
CA ALA A 18 -17.95 43.04 15.39
C ALA A 18 -16.66 42.93 16.19
N ALA A 19 -15.70 42.16 15.66
CA ALA A 19 -14.29 42.50 15.75
C ALA A 19 -13.62 41.99 14.48
N ALA A 20 -13.49 42.91 13.52
CA ALA A 20 -12.67 42.75 12.34
C ALA A 20 -11.20 42.68 12.77
N PHE A 21 -10.57 41.52 12.61
CA PHE A 21 -9.14 41.45 12.36
C PHE A 21 -8.94 41.02 10.91
N CYS A 22 -8.90 42.03 10.05
CA CYS A 22 -8.20 41.95 8.78
C CYS A 22 -6.74 41.59 9.09
N LEU A 23 -6.24 40.49 8.53
CA LEU A 23 -4.90 40.38 7.94
C LEU A 23 -4.88 39.09 7.12
N SER A 24 -5.18 39.25 5.83
CA SER A 24 -5.00 38.24 4.80
C SER A 24 -3.51 37.90 4.69
N THR A 25 -3.07 36.81 5.31
CA THR A 25 -1.76 36.24 4.98
C THR A 25 -1.94 35.28 3.81
N THR A 26 -1.71 35.78 2.61
CA THR A 26 -1.44 34.94 1.44
C THR A 26 0.01 34.53 1.50
N ALA A 27 0.32 33.47 2.25
CA ALA A 27 1.57 32.75 2.07
C ALA A 27 1.44 31.90 0.81
N GLN A 28 1.63 32.54 -0.34
CA GLN A 28 1.93 31.85 -1.59
C GLN A 28 3.30 31.20 -1.38
N SER A 29 3.32 29.91 -1.04
CA SER A 29 4.54 29.14 -1.24
C SER A 29 4.82 29.17 -2.74
N PRO A 30 5.95 29.73 -3.20
CA PRO A 30 6.34 29.55 -4.58
C PRO A 30 6.40 28.04 -4.81
N ALA A 31 5.71 27.60 -5.87
CA ALA A 31 5.85 26.25 -6.38
C ALA A 31 7.34 25.99 -6.57
N SER A 32 7.94 25.23 -5.66
CA SER A 32 9.19 24.57 -5.94
C SER A 32 8.84 23.47 -6.93
N VAL A 33 8.84 23.86 -8.20
CA VAL A 33 8.98 22.96 -9.32
C VAL A 33 10.25 22.17 -9.07
N LEU A 34 10.08 21.00 -8.45
CA LEU A 34 11.07 19.95 -8.49
C LEU A 34 11.48 19.82 -9.97
N PRO A 35 12.77 20.00 -10.31
CA PRO A 35 13.22 19.73 -11.65
C PRO A 35 12.74 18.34 -12.02
N ALA A 36 12.15 18.20 -13.20
CA ALA A 36 11.81 16.90 -13.75
C ALA A 36 13.09 16.08 -13.80
N GLN A 37 13.32 15.27 -12.77
CA GLN A 37 14.39 14.31 -12.75
C GLN A 37 13.94 13.18 -13.67
N GLN A 38 14.12 13.40 -14.97
CA GLN A 38 14.18 12.35 -15.96
C GLN A 38 15.37 11.47 -15.58
N GLN A 39 15.18 10.57 -14.63
CA GLN A 39 16.00 9.37 -14.60
C GLN A 39 15.48 8.52 -15.74
N PRO A 40 16.26 8.27 -16.81
CA PRO A 40 15.95 7.18 -17.69
C PRO A 40 15.99 5.92 -16.82
N HIS A 41 14.81 5.42 -16.43
CA HIS A 41 14.71 4.09 -15.84
C HIS A 41 15.32 3.16 -16.87
N VAL A 42 16.52 2.67 -16.59
CA VAL A 42 17.27 1.79 -17.49
C VAL A 42 16.34 0.64 -17.85
N LEU A 43 16.00 0.56 -19.13
CA LEU A 43 15.26 -0.53 -19.69
C LEU A 43 16.18 -1.76 -19.60
N VAL A 44 16.07 -2.55 -18.53
CA VAL A 44 16.73 -3.86 -18.46
C VAL A 44 15.96 -4.80 -19.37
N SER A 45 16.24 -4.70 -20.68
CA SER A 45 15.90 -5.72 -21.65
C SER A 45 16.85 -6.91 -21.46
N ASN A 46 16.61 -7.73 -20.44
CA ASN A 46 17.25 -9.05 -20.35
C ASN A 46 16.36 -10.10 -20.99
N ALA A 47 16.36 -10.09 -22.32
CA ALA A 47 15.98 -11.25 -23.12
C ALA A 47 17.10 -12.30 -22.99
N LYS A 48 17.05 -13.10 -21.93
CA LYS A 48 17.50 -14.51 -21.86
C LYS A 48 17.30 -14.99 -20.43
N HIS A 49 16.45 -16.01 -20.28
CA HIS A 49 16.27 -16.79 -19.05
C HIS A 49 17.63 -17.14 -18.43
N SER A 50 18.02 -16.38 -17.42
CA SER A 50 19.13 -16.64 -16.53
C SER A 50 18.59 -16.26 -15.15
N SER A 51 18.42 -17.25 -14.29
CA SER A 51 18.00 -17.10 -12.90
C SER A 51 19.11 -16.45 -12.06
N GLN A 52 19.59 -15.28 -12.47
CA GLN A 52 20.43 -14.43 -11.65
C GLN A 52 19.52 -13.77 -10.61
N ASN A 53 19.39 -14.47 -9.48
CA ASN A 53 18.70 -13.97 -8.29
C ASN A 53 19.55 -12.84 -7.71
N TYR A 54 19.31 -11.61 -8.18
CA TYR A 54 19.76 -10.44 -7.45
C TYR A 54 18.87 -10.31 -6.21
N GLU A 55 19.47 -10.40 -5.03
CA GLU A 55 18.75 -10.22 -3.78
C GLU A 55 18.16 -8.81 -3.75
N THR A 56 16.84 -8.71 -3.61
CA THR A 56 16.17 -7.41 -3.50
C THR A 56 16.38 -6.85 -2.10
N LEU A 57 16.43 -5.52 -1.93
CA LEU A 57 16.54 -4.88 -0.60
C LEU A 57 15.43 -5.33 0.38
N SER A 58 14.27 -5.74 -0.16
CA SER A 58 13.15 -6.25 0.61
C SER A 58 13.32 -7.72 1.04
N GLY A 59 14.23 -8.47 0.42
CA GLY A 59 14.34 -9.92 0.59
C GLY A 59 13.19 -10.71 -0.04
N ILE A 60 12.21 -10.04 -0.65
CA ILE A 60 11.01 -10.66 -1.23
C ILE A 60 11.26 -10.94 -2.72
N ASN A 61 11.08 -12.20 -3.11
CA ASN A 61 11.24 -12.67 -4.47
C ASN A 61 10.02 -13.50 -4.91
N LEU A 62 9.57 -13.30 -6.15
CA LEU A 62 8.41 -13.99 -6.72
C LEU A 62 8.84 -14.81 -7.95
N TYR A 63 8.51 -16.10 -7.94
CA TYR A 63 8.86 -17.04 -8.99
C TYR A 63 7.60 -17.64 -9.61
N HIS A 64 7.64 -17.85 -10.93
CA HIS A 64 6.62 -18.62 -11.63
C HIS A 64 6.98 -20.11 -11.60
N THR A 65 6.10 -20.96 -11.08
CA THR A 65 6.32 -22.40 -10.93
C THR A 65 5.68 -23.24 -12.04
N GLY A 66 5.04 -22.59 -13.03
CA GLY A 66 4.34 -23.24 -14.14
C GLY A 66 2.81 -23.21 -13.99
N LYS A 67 2.10 -23.35 -15.13
CA LYS A 67 0.62 -23.34 -15.23
C LYS A 67 -0.05 -22.12 -14.55
N GLY A 68 0.60 -20.96 -14.57
CA GLY A 68 0.11 -19.72 -13.95
C GLY A 68 0.22 -19.72 -12.41
N SER A 69 0.98 -20.65 -11.85
CA SER A 69 1.20 -20.74 -10.40
C SER A 69 2.47 -20.00 -9.98
N TYR A 70 2.43 -19.42 -8.79
CA TYR A 70 3.52 -18.62 -8.25
C TYR A 70 3.98 -19.14 -6.89
N GLN A 71 5.26 -18.92 -6.62
CA GLN A 71 5.91 -19.12 -5.33
C GLN A 71 6.58 -17.83 -4.91
N LEU A 72 6.48 -17.51 -3.63
CA LEU A 72 7.13 -16.38 -3.02
C LEU A 72 8.16 -16.88 -2.03
N ASP A 73 9.37 -16.36 -2.16
CA ASP A 73 10.42 -16.54 -1.17
C ASP A 73 10.65 -15.19 -0.47
N PHE A 74 10.86 -15.25 0.83
CA PHE A 74 11.21 -14.10 1.66
C PHE A 74 12.46 -14.45 2.45
N SER A 75 13.50 -13.63 2.33
CA SER A 75 14.78 -13.82 3.01
C SER A 75 15.16 -12.56 3.76
N GLN A 76 15.02 -12.57 5.09
CA GLN A 76 15.49 -11.50 5.98
C GLN A 76 15.76 -12.03 7.38
N HIS A 77 16.65 -11.36 8.11
CA HIS A 77 16.81 -11.58 9.54
C HIS A 77 15.72 -10.84 10.31
N LEU A 78 14.67 -11.58 10.70
CA LEU A 78 13.61 -11.06 11.54
C LEU A 78 13.95 -11.26 13.02
N LYS A 79 13.71 -10.22 13.84
CA LYS A 79 13.83 -10.29 15.31
C LYS A 79 12.57 -10.82 16.00
N GLU A 80 11.46 -10.85 15.27
CA GLU A 80 10.15 -11.25 15.78
C GLU A 80 9.30 -11.90 14.68
N ASN A 81 8.17 -12.48 15.07
CA ASN A 81 7.21 -13.00 14.10
C ASN A 81 6.62 -11.85 13.28
N ALA A 82 6.38 -12.12 12.00
CA ALA A 82 5.78 -11.16 11.08
C ALA A 82 4.51 -11.70 10.44
N LEU A 83 3.82 -10.83 9.71
CA LEU A 83 2.66 -11.18 8.90
C LEU A 83 2.96 -10.93 7.43
N LEU A 84 2.93 -11.99 6.61
CA LEU A 84 2.91 -11.88 5.16
C LEU A 84 1.49 -11.56 4.71
N SER A 85 1.33 -10.45 3.98
CA SER A 85 0.10 -9.97 3.38
C SER A 85 0.33 -9.69 1.89
N ILE A 86 -0.55 -10.20 1.03
CA ILE A 86 -0.56 -9.88 -0.39
C ILE A 86 -1.88 -9.23 -0.74
N LYS A 87 -1.81 -8.02 -1.29
CA LYS A 87 -2.95 -7.23 -1.73
C LYS A 87 -2.97 -7.10 -3.24
N ASN A 88 -4.16 -7.08 -3.84
CA ASN A 88 -4.31 -6.72 -5.25
C ASN A 88 -4.35 -5.18 -5.44
N VAL A 89 -4.47 -4.72 -6.69
CA VAL A 89 -4.58 -3.28 -7.02
C VAL A 89 -5.74 -2.56 -6.31
N ALA A 90 -6.81 -3.27 -5.96
CA ALA A 90 -7.94 -2.75 -5.20
C ALA A 90 -7.72 -2.77 -3.68
N GLN A 91 -6.47 -2.95 -3.22
CA GLN A 91 -6.08 -3.07 -1.81
C GLN A 91 -6.76 -4.23 -1.06
N LYS A 92 -7.39 -5.17 -1.78
CA LYS A 92 -8.00 -6.35 -1.18
C LYS A 92 -6.93 -7.40 -0.89
N VAL A 93 -6.89 -7.90 0.34
CA VAL A 93 -6.03 -9.03 0.73
C VAL A 93 -6.48 -10.28 -0.01
N VAL A 94 -5.56 -10.86 -0.78
CA VAL A 94 -5.77 -12.10 -1.55
C VAL A 94 -5.00 -13.28 -0.97
N TYR A 95 -3.99 -13.01 -0.15
CA TYR A 95 -3.21 -14.03 0.54
C TYR A 95 -2.67 -13.47 1.85
N GLN A 96 -2.71 -14.28 2.90
CA GLN A 96 -2.17 -13.90 4.21
C GLN A 96 -1.66 -15.12 4.95
N LYS A 97 -0.45 -15.04 5.51
CA LYS A 97 0.17 -16.10 6.32
C LYS A 97 1.08 -15.53 7.41
N PRO A 98 1.18 -16.21 8.56
CA PRO A 98 2.21 -15.88 9.55
C PRO A 98 3.61 -16.21 9.01
N VAL A 99 4.58 -15.40 9.41
CA VAL A 99 6.02 -15.62 9.23
C VAL A 99 6.59 -15.86 10.62
N SER A 100 6.94 -17.11 10.89
CA SER A 100 7.41 -17.54 12.21
C SER A 100 8.93 -17.66 12.20
N ILE A 101 9.60 -17.03 13.16
CA ILE A 101 11.05 -17.11 13.34
C ILE A 101 11.51 -18.35 14.10
N LYS A 102 10.59 -19.28 14.42
CA LYS A 102 10.93 -20.56 15.05
C LYS A 102 12.10 -21.22 14.33
N SER A 103 13.09 -21.66 15.11
CA SER A 103 14.34 -22.28 14.65
C SER A 103 15.34 -21.34 13.97
N ASN A 104 15.32 -20.03 14.27
CA ASN A 104 16.26 -19.04 13.71
C ASN A 104 16.29 -19.04 12.17
N SER A 105 15.13 -19.30 11.56
CA SER A 105 14.99 -19.25 10.11
C SER A 105 15.11 -17.81 9.63
N SER A 106 15.92 -17.58 8.60
CA SER A 106 16.02 -16.30 7.89
C SER A 106 15.37 -16.33 6.51
N SER A 107 14.78 -17.47 6.12
CA SER A 107 14.25 -17.70 4.78
C SER A 107 12.95 -18.51 4.82
N TRP A 108 11.91 -17.97 4.21
CA TRP A 108 10.57 -18.57 4.15
C TRP A 108 10.11 -18.71 2.70
N ARG A 109 9.36 -19.78 2.43
CA ARG A 109 8.85 -20.10 1.09
C ARG A 109 7.36 -20.39 1.14
N TYR A 110 6.61 -19.69 0.29
CA TYR A 110 5.16 -19.73 0.23
C TYR A 110 4.70 -20.10 -1.16
N LYS A 111 3.96 -21.22 -1.28
CA LYS A 111 3.26 -21.57 -2.51
C LYS A 111 1.98 -20.74 -2.59
N LEU A 112 1.94 -19.77 -3.50
CA LEU A 112 0.79 -18.89 -3.71
C LEU A 112 -0.28 -19.55 -4.59
N GLY A 113 0.13 -20.51 -5.42
CA GLY A 113 -0.77 -21.14 -6.38
C GLY A 113 -1.11 -20.20 -7.53
N LYS A 114 -2.28 -20.43 -8.16
CA LYS A 114 -2.71 -19.64 -9.32
C LYS A 114 -3.12 -18.23 -8.91
N MET A 115 -2.53 -17.24 -9.57
CA MET A 115 -2.86 -15.83 -9.38
C MET A 115 -3.42 -15.25 -10.68
N LYS A 116 -4.38 -14.33 -10.56
CA LYS A 116 -4.93 -13.64 -11.74
C LYS A 116 -3.88 -12.64 -12.28
N PRO A 117 -3.83 -12.38 -13.59
CA PRO A 117 -3.05 -11.29 -14.15
C PRO A 117 -3.41 -9.95 -13.47
N GLY A 118 -2.40 -9.16 -13.12
CA GLY A 118 -2.59 -7.91 -12.37
C GLY A 118 -1.38 -7.48 -11.57
N THR A 119 -1.52 -6.40 -10.82
CA THR A 119 -0.48 -5.89 -9.92
C THR A 119 -0.81 -6.24 -8.48
N TYR A 120 0.21 -6.69 -7.76
CA TYR A 120 0.10 -7.13 -6.37
C TYR A 120 1.15 -6.41 -5.52
N LEU A 121 0.72 -5.97 -4.34
CA LEU A 121 1.58 -5.47 -3.28
C LEU A 121 1.81 -6.61 -2.29
N VAL A 122 3.07 -6.93 -2.04
CA VAL A 122 3.49 -7.91 -1.05
C VAL A 122 4.10 -7.17 0.11
N GLU A 123 3.65 -7.48 1.32
CA GLU A 123 4.09 -6.86 2.56
C GLU A 123 4.44 -7.97 3.56
N VAL A 124 5.58 -7.86 4.21
CA VAL A 124 5.91 -8.60 5.43
C VAL A 124 6.01 -7.59 6.55
N ILE A 125 5.06 -7.66 7.48
CA ILE A 125 4.80 -6.63 8.49
C ILE A 125 5.22 -7.18 9.85
N THR A 126 6.22 -6.54 10.47
CA THR A 126 6.57 -6.69 11.89
C THR A 126 5.92 -5.55 12.70
N SER A 127 6.21 -5.46 13.99
CA SER A 127 5.73 -4.35 14.82
C SER A 127 6.38 -3.01 14.44
N ASP A 128 7.63 -3.05 13.96
CA ASP A 128 8.46 -1.87 13.72
C ASP A 128 8.76 -1.61 12.24
N THR A 129 8.67 -2.63 11.39
CA THR A 129 9.19 -2.61 10.02
C THR A 129 8.19 -3.25 9.06
N THR A 130 8.07 -2.69 7.86
CA THR A 130 7.35 -3.33 6.76
C THR A 130 8.27 -3.49 5.57
N TYR A 131 8.62 -4.74 5.27
CA TYR A 131 9.28 -5.08 4.03
C TYR A 131 8.22 -5.18 2.95
N TRP A 132 8.41 -4.47 1.85
CA TRP A 132 7.42 -4.48 0.79
C TRP A 132 8.06 -4.51 -0.59
N THR A 133 7.29 -5.04 -1.53
CA THR A 133 7.61 -5.00 -2.94
C THR A 133 6.33 -5.12 -3.76
N LYS A 134 6.39 -4.66 -5.01
CA LYS A 134 5.25 -4.65 -5.92
C LYS A 134 5.59 -5.48 -7.14
N PHE A 135 4.76 -6.48 -7.43
CA PHE A 135 4.93 -7.34 -8.60
C PHE A 135 3.80 -7.15 -9.61
N ARG A 136 4.12 -7.34 -10.88
CA ARG A 136 3.14 -7.41 -11.97
C ARG A 136 3.12 -8.84 -12.52
N ILE A 137 1.95 -9.45 -12.49
CA ILE A 137 1.66 -10.75 -13.08
C ILE A 137 1.07 -10.53 -14.47
N GLY A 138 1.78 -11.01 -15.50
CA GLY A 138 1.35 -10.97 -16.89
C GLY A 138 0.24 -11.96 -17.23
N ARG A 139 -0.21 -11.93 -18.48
CA ARG A 139 -1.09 -12.97 -19.05
C ARG A 139 -0.26 -14.13 -19.56
#